data_AF-A0A0B7HQN7-F1
#
_entry.id   AF-A0A0B7HQN7-F1
#
_cell.length_a   1.000
_cell.length_b   1.000
_cell.length_c   1.000
_cell.angle_alpha   90.00
_cell.angle_beta   90.00
_cell.angle_gamma   90.00
#
_symmetry.space_group_name_H-M   'P 1'
#
loop_
_entity.id
_entity.type
_entity.pdbx_description
1 polymer ?
#
loop_
_entity_poly.entity_id
_entity_poly.type
_entity_poly.pdbx_seq_one_letter_code
_entity_poly.pdbx_strand_id
1 'polypeptide(L)'
;MMKNFFTFLGIVFSLSVFAQTKPEPKSYVAYRTTEKIEIDGKDGEKSWKSAEFTDDFIDIEGKKIPYLKTNVKMLYDDEYFYFFAKMEDPHIWATLKQRDTVIYHNNDFEIFLDPDNDSHNYYEFEINALNTVWDLFLTKPYRERNKVLDGWDINGLKTAVHIEGTLNTPTDIDKFWSVEIAIPWAAMREAHMQNNIPTGKFWRVNFSRVHWDFELNEGKYQKKRDEKGKNLPEYNWVWSPQWKISMHEPELWGYVYFSEKKVGEKDHFEVPKDESIKRYLYDLYHFSKSNKRSVLAKKVKEEIIIFKEKITATFNDNPFFWNISVKSPFSGKTFVIMQDGKLEEFER
;
A
#
# COMPACT_ATOMS: atom_id res chain seq x y z
N MET A 1 -46.33 56.46 -24.00
CA MET A 1 -46.54 55.04 -24.38
C MET A 1 -45.28 54.63 -25.13
N MET A 2 -44.43 53.68 -24.75
CA MET A 2 -44.54 52.46 -23.95
C MET A 2 -43.33 52.35 -23.01
N LYS A 3 -43.49 51.80 -21.80
CA LYS A 3 -42.38 51.34 -20.94
C LYS A 3 -42.23 49.84 -21.15
N ASN A 4 -41.12 49.40 -21.74
CA ASN A 4 -40.78 47.99 -21.84
C ASN A 4 -40.23 47.49 -20.50
N PHE A 5 -40.98 46.63 -19.82
CA PHE A 5 -40.51 45.85 -18.68
C PHE A 5 -39.77 44.61 -19.23
N PHE A 6 -38.45 44.55 -19.05
CA PHE A 6 -37.69 43.32 -19.25
C PHE A 6 -37.60 42.58 -17.90
N THR A 7 -38.38 41.52 -17.76
CA THR A 7 -38.30 40.59 -16.64
C THR A 7 -37.15 39.62 -16.91
N PHE A 8 -36.05 39.75 -16.16
CA PHE A 8 -34.93 38.83 -16.23
C PHE A 8 -35.26 37.59 -15.38
N LEU A 9 -35.63 36.49 -16.03
CA LEU A 9 -35.85 35.20 -15.38
C LEU A 9 -34.48 34.56 -15.12
N GLY A 10 -33.96 34.70 -13.90
CA GLY A 10 -32.72 34.06 -13.47
C GLY A 10 -32.94 32.55 -13.31
N ILE A 11 -32.51 31.76 -14.29
CA ILE A 11 -32.39 30.31 -14.16
C ILE A 11 -31.15 30.03 -13.31
N VAL A 12 -31.38 29.71 -12.03
CA VAL A 12 -30.34 29.17 -11.15
C VAL A 12 -30.15 27.70 -11.54
N PHE A 13 -29.15 27.43 -12.39
CA PHE A 13 -28.63 26.08 -12.56
C PHE A 13 -27.91 25.71 -11.27
N SER A 14 -28.56 24.95 -10.40
CA SER A 14 -27.89 24.24 -9.31
C SER A 14 -27.01 23.17 -9.94
N LEU A 15 -25.73 23.49 -10.15
CA LEU A 15 -24.71 22.49 -10.42
C LEU A 15 -24.63 21.59 -9.18
N SER A 16 -25.27 20.42 -9.26
CA SER A 16 -24.99 19.32 -8.35
C SER A 16 -23.52 18.95 -8.56
N VAL A 17 -22.65 19.49 -7.70
CA VAL A 17 -21.28 19.03 -7.58
C VAL A 17 -21.39 17.61 -7.02
N PHE A 18 -21.45 16.63 -7.92
CA PHE A 18 -21.13 15.27 -7.55
C PHE A 18 -19.70 15.32 -7.02
N ALA A 19 -19.54 15.19 -5.70
CA ALA A 19 -18.23 14.98 -5.11
C ALA A 19 -17.60 13.82 -5.87
N GLN A 20 -16.48 14.08 -6.53
CA GLN A 20 -15.73 13.05 -7.25
C GLN A 20 -15.48 11.92 -6.24
N THR A 21 -16.03 10.75 -6.49
CA THR A 21 -15.76 9.56 -5.68
C THR A 21 -14.25 9.42 -5.61
N LYS A 22 -13.69 9.48 -4.40
CA LYS A 22 -12.25 9.41 -4.23
C LYS A 22 -11.75 8.12 -4.89
N PRO A 23 -10.64 8.15 -5.64
CA PRO A 23 -10.12 6.98 -6.34
C PRO A 23 -9.95 5.81 -5.37
N GLU A 24 -10.31 4.62 -5.79
CA GLU A 24 -10.25 3.41 -4.96
C GLU A 24 -8.85 2.79 -5.03
N PRO A 25 -8.30 2.26 -3.92
CA PRO A 25 -7.09 1.45 -3.96
C PRO A 25 -7.24 0.26 -4.92
N LYS A 26 -6.13 -0.20 -5.48
CA LYS A 26 -6.13 -1.35 -6.40
C LYS A 26 -6.46 -2.66 -5.67
N SER A 27 -6.84 -3.69 -6.40
CA SER A 27 -7.06 -5.04 -5.84
C SER A 27 -6.36 -6.13 -6.65
N TYR A 28 -6.06 -7.25 -5.99
CA TYR A 28 -5.42 -8.43 -6.58
C TYR A 28 -5.97 -9.70 -5.93
N VAL A 29 -6.06 -10.79 -6.72
CA VAL A 29 -6.43 -12.12 -6.22
C VAL A 29 -5.19 -12.99 -6.14
N ALA A 30 -4.72 -13.28 -4.93
CA ALA A 30 -3.68 -14.26 -4.68
C ALA A 30 -4.29 -15.67 -4.66
N TYR A 31 -3.80 -16.54 -5.54
CA TYR A 31 -4.27 -17.92 -5.67
C TYR A 31 -3.35 -18.90 -4.94
N ARG A 32 -3.89 -20.09 -4.65
CA ARG A 32 -3.07 -21.18 -4.12
C ARG A 32 -2.12 -21.73 -5.19
N THR A 33 -0.87 -22.00 -4.82
CA THR A 33 0.09 -22.64 -5.72
C THR A 33 -0.35 -24.08 -6.06
N THR A 34 0.08 -24.58 -7.22
CA THR A 34 -0.18 -25.98 -7.64
C THR A 34 1.04 -26.89 -7.48
N GLU A 35 2.19 -26.30 -7.17
CA GLU A 35 3.46 -26.96 -6.95
C GLU A 35 4.29 -26.15 -5.94
N LYS A 36 5.37 -26.75 -5.43
CA LYS A 36 6.31 -26.03 -4.58
C LYS A 36 7.03 -24.96 -5.39
N ILE A 37 7.14 -23.76 -4.83
CA ILE A 37 7.93 -22.66 -5.41
C ILE A 37 9.39 -22.79 -4.94
N GLU A 38 10.33 -22.75 -5.89
CA GLU A 38 11.76 -22.70 -5.61
C GLU A 38 12.22 -21.24 -5.64
N ILE A 39 12.67 -20.72 -4.50
CA ILE A 39 13.05 -19.32 -4.39
C ILE A 39 14.44 -19.10 -5.02
N ASP A 40 14.46 -18.81 -6.31
CA ASP A 40 15.67 -18.62 -7.14
C ASP A 40 15.72 -17.25 -7.85
N GLY A 41 14.68 -16.43 -7.67
CA GLY A 41 14.59 -15.07 -8.21
C GLY A 41 13.92 -15.02 -9.58
N LYS A 42 13.35 -16.13 -10.07
CA LYS A 42 12.72 -16.23 -11.40
C LYS A 42 11.26 -16.69 -11.26
N ASP A 43 10.51 -16.59 -12.36
CA ASP A 43 9.09 -16.97 -12.42
C ASP A 43 8.87 -18.21 -13.32
N GLY A 44 9.78 -19.18 -13.22
CA GLY A 44 9.88 -20.33 -14.13
C GLY A 44 8.79 -21.40 -13.92
N GLU A 45 8.22 -21.47 -12.73
CA GLU A 45 7.20 -22.40 -12.27
C GLU A 45 5.89 -22.25 -13.05
N LYS A 46 5.12 -23.33 -13.18
CA LYS A 46 3.79 -23.29 -13.80
C LYS A 46 2.85 -22.40 -13.00
N SER A 47 2.97 -22.44 -11.67
CA SER A 47 2.19 -21.58 -10.79
C SER A 47 2.45 -20.11 -11.09
N TRP A 48 3.72 -19.70 -11.20
CA TRP A 48 4.07 -18.33 -11.56
C TRP A 48 3.66 -17.94 -12.98
N LYS A 49 3.79 -18.84 -13.95
CA LYS A 49 3.34 -18.61 -15.33
C LYS A 49 1.83 -18.44 -15.45
N SER A 50 1.07 -19.02 -14.52
CA SER A 50 -0.39 -18.93 -14.48
C SER A 50 -0.91 -17.75 -13.66
N ALA A 51 -0.06 -17.15 -12.82
CA ALA A 51 -0.39 -15.96 -12.04
C ALA A 51 -0.31 -14.71 -12.92
N GLU A 52 -1.31 -13.83 -12.79
CA GLU A 52 -1.30 -12.53 -13.46
C GLU A 52 -0.40 -11.55 -12.70
N PHE A 53 0.25 -10.64 -13.43
CA PHE A 53 0.89 -9.50 -12.79
C PHE A 53 -0.17 -8.52 -12.27
N THR A 54 0.16 -7.78 -11.22
CA THR A 54 -0.50 -6.52 -10.90
C THR A 54 -0.43 -5.56 -12.09
N ASP A 55 -1.25 -4.52 -12.06
CA ASP A 55 -0.97 -3.34 -12.87
C ASP A 55 0.45 -2.83 -12.62
N ASP A 56 1.00 -2.15 -13.63
CA ASP A 56 2.28 -1.47 -13.52
C ASP A 56 2.22 -0.38 -12.45
N PHE A 57 3.36 -0.19 -11.79
CA PHE A 57 3.50 0.82 -10.76
C PHE A 57 3.30 2.23 -11.34
N ILE A 58 2.79 3.12 -10.49
CA ILE A 58 2.59 4.54 -10.78
C ILE A 58 3.36 5.39 -9.76
N ASP A 59 3.63 6.66 -10.04
CA ASP A 59 4.10 7.59 -9.01
C ASP A 59 3.17 7.58 -7.80
N ILE A 60 3.73 7.70 -6.59
CA ILE A 60 2.99 7.61 -5.31
C ILE A 60 1.79 8.56 -5.20
N GLU A 61 1.81 9.72 -5.87
CA GLU A 61 0.66 10.64 -5.91
C GLU A 61 -0.42 10.23 -6.92
N GLY A 62 -0.17 9.22 -7.75
CA GLY A 62 -1.07 8.66 -8.75
C GLY A 62 -1.19 9.48 -10.04
N LYS A 63 -0.22 10.36 -10.33
CA LYS A 63 -0.30 11.32 -11.45
C LYS A 63 0.67 10.99 -12.60
N LYS A 64 1.89 10.58 -12.29
CA LYS A 64 2.96 10.37 -13.27
C LYS A 64 3.16 8.88 -13.52
N ILE A 65 3.43 8.53 -14.77
CA ILE A 65 3.75 7.15 -15.17
C ILE A 65 5.28 6.98 -15.12
N PRO A 66 5.80 6.00 -14.36
CA PRO A 66 7.21 5.64 -14.35
C PRO A 66 7.73 5.32 -15.75
N TYR A 67 8.98 5.69 -16.04
CA TYR A 67 9.63 5.36 -17.31
C TYR A 67 10.25 3.96 -17.31
N LEU A 68 10.28 3.29 -16.15
CA LEU A 68 10.71 1.90 -16.00
C LEU A 68 9.58 1.08 -15.41
N LYS A 69 9.22 -0.02 -16.10
CA LYS A 69 8.12 -0.87 -15.67
C LYS A 69 8.48 -1.62 -14.39
N THR A 70 7.52 -1.67 -13.45
CA THR A 70 7.59 -2.51 -12.25
C THR A 70 6.22 -3.11 -11.99
N ASN A 71 6.16 -4.42 -11.73
CA ASN A 71 4.93 -5.14 -11.40
C ASN A 71 5.24 -6.40 -10.58
N VAL A 72 4.20 -6.94 -9.94
CA VAL A 72 4.33 -8.03 -8.96
C VAL A 72 3.32 -9.13 -9.26
N LYS A 73 3.70 -10.39 -9.05
CA LYS A 73 2.78 -11.54 -8.91
C LYS A 73 2.71 -11.93 -7.44
N MET A 74 1.55 -12.42 -7.02
CA MET A 74 1.35 -12.93 -5.66
C MET A 74 0.67 -14.29 -5.70
N LEU A 75 1.19 -15.22 -4.90
CA LEU A 75 0.64 -16.56 -4.73
C LEU A 75 0.79 -16.97 -3.27
N TYR A 76 0.12 -18.03 -2.85
CA TYR A 76 0.33 -18.56 -1.51
C TYR A 76 0.12 -20.06 -1.40
N ASP A 77 0.63 -20.65 -0.33
CA ASP A 77 0.30 -22.02 0.07
C ASP A 77 0.05 -22.12 1.58
N ASP A 78 0.17 -23.31 2.16
CA ASP A 78 -0.06 -23.49 3.60
C ASP A 78 1.10 -23.00 4.48
N GLU A 79 2.27 -22.75 3.91
CA GLU A 79 3.48 -22.37 4.62
C GLU A 79 3.85 -20.90 4.38
N TYR A 80 3.68 -20.40 3.15
CA TYR A 80 4.18 -19.11 2.73
C TYR A 80 3.18 -18.26 1.96
N PHE A 81 3.36 -16.95 2.10
CA PHE A 81 2.91 -15.94 1.14
C PHE A 81 4.06 -15.61 0.19
N TYR A 82 3.86 -15.79 -1.12
CA TYR A 82 4.87 -15.63 -2.15
C TYR A 82 4.69 -14.35 -2.96
N PHE A 83 5.81 -13.74 -3.31
CA PHE A 83 5.88 -12.57 -4.18
C PHE A 83 6.95 -12.76 -5.25
N PHE A 84 6.63 -12.38 -6.48
CA PHE A 84 7.61 -12.23 -7.55
C PHE A 84 7.49 -10.82 -8.13
N ALA A 85 8.51 -9.99 -7.93
CA ALA A 85 8.57 -8.64 -8.44
C ALA A 85 9.54 -8.56 -9.62
N LYS A 86 9.13 -7.92 -10.72
CA LYS A 86 9.98 -7.69 -11.89
C LYS A 86 10.13 -6.20 -12.15
N MET A 87 11.37 -5.73 -12.23
CA MET A 87 11.71 -4.32 -12.34
C MET A 87 12.66 -4.11 -13.53
N GLU A 88 12.16 -3.45 -14.57
CA GLU A 88 13.01 -2.98 -15.67
C GLU A 88 14.00 -1.96 -15.13
N ASP A 89 15.27 -2.13 -15.44
CA ASP A 89 16.32 -1.21 -15.04
C ASP A 89 17.52 -1.37 -15.99
N PRO A 90 17.88 -0.33 -16.77
CA PRO A 90 19.02 -0.40 -17.68
C PRO A 90 20.36 -0.26 -16.97
N HIS A 91 20.37 0.13 -15.69
CA HIS A 91 21.57 0.34 -14.91
C HIS A 91 21.37 -0.17 -13.49
N ILE A 92 21.63 -1.46 -13.29
CA ILE A 92 21.40 -2.12 -12.01
C ILE A 92 22.61 -1.90 -11.11
N TRP A 93 22.40 -1.18 -10.01
CA TRP A 93 23.46 -0.90 -9.04
C TRP A 93 22.94 -1.00 -7.60
N ALA A 94 23.81 -1.51 -6.74
CA ALA A 94 23.59 -1.61 -5.31
C ALA A 94 24.94 -1.73 -4.59
N THR A 95 25.06 -1.07 -3.45
CA THR A 95 26.30 -0.98 -2.65
C THR A 95 26.08 -1.34 -1.19
N LEU A 96 24.85 -1.26 -0.70
CA LEU A 96 24.47 -1.63 0.66
C LEU A 96 24.36 -3.15 0.79
N LYS A 97 25.25 -3.74 1.61
CA LYS A 97 25.39 -5.20 1.79
C LYS A 97 24.97 -5.71 3.17
N GLN A 98 24.92 -4.80 4.14
CA GLN A 98 24.68 -5.14 5.54
C GLN A 98 23.17 -5.17 5.76
N ARG A 99 22.67 -6.32 6.23
CA ARG A 99 21.28 -6.47 6.69
C ARG A 99 20.97 -5.36 7.70
N ASP A 100 19.75 -4.83 7.66
CA ASP A 100 19.24 -3.79 8.55
C ASP A 100 19.96 -2.43 8.42
N THR A 101 20.63 -2.21 7.30
CA THR A 101 21.00 -0.85 6.89
C THR A 101 19.81 -0.23 6.19
N VAL A 102 19.60 1.07 6.37
CA VAL A 102 18.56 1.85 5.67
C VAL A 102 18.73 1.71 4.14
N ILE A 103 17.94 0.81 3.50
CA ILE A 103 18.20 0.33 2.14
C ILE A 103 17.76 1.34 1.08
N TYR A 104 16.71 2.13 1.32
CA TYR A 104 16.23 3.19 0.41
C TYR A 104 17.29 4.23 0.01
N HIS A 105 18.49 4.19 0.61
CA HIS A 105 19.65 4.89 0.10
C HIS A 105 20.27 4.28 -1.19
N ASN A 106 19.77 3.16 -1.70
CA ASN A 106 20.00 2.61 -3.04
C ASN A 106 18.65 2.47 -3.77
N ASN A 107 18.68 1.91 -4.97
CA ASN A 107 17.44 1.40 -5.58
C ASN A 107 17.04 0.11 -4.84
N ASP A 108 15.76 -0.01 -4.51
CA ASP A 108 15.21 -1.16 -3.82
C ASP A 108 13.76 -1.45 -4.20
N PHE A 109 13.26 -2.55 -3.66
CA PHE A 109 11.88 -2.99 -3.74
C PHE A 109 11.34 -3.17 -2.32
N GLU A 110 10.13 -2.69 -2.07
CA GLU A 110 9.53 -2.68 -0.76
C GLU A 110 8.17 -3.40 -0.78
N ILE A 111 7.86 -4.15 0.28
CA ILE A 111 6.56 -4.78 0.55
C ILE A 111 6.01 -4.25 1.86
N PHE A 112 4.73 -3.89 1.83
CA PHE A 112 3.97 -3.42 2.99
C PHE A 112 2.76 -4.31 3.24
N LEU A 113 2.60 -4.79 4.47
CA LEU A 113 1.54 -5.74 4.84
C LEU A 113 0.80 -5.29 6.11
N ASP A 114 -0.51 -5.07 5.99
CA ASP A 114 -1.44 -4.88 7.11
C ASP A 114 -2.49 -6.02 7.06
N PRO A 115 -2.28 -7.09 7.86
CA PRO A 115 -3.11 -8.30 7.86
C PRO A 115 -4.54 -8.17 8.37
N ASP A 116 -4.83 -7.22 9.26
CA ASP A 116 -6.15 -7.05 9.88
C ASP A 116 -6.85 -5.74 9.52
N ASN A 117 -6.23 -4.91 8.66
CA ASN A 117 -6.82 -3.71 8.06
C ASN A 117 -7.21 -2.69 9.15
N ASP A 118 -6.39 -2.61 10.21
CA ASP A 118 -6.55 -1.69 11.32
C ASP A 118 -5.55 -0.51 11.29
N SER A 119 -4.66 -0.49 10.28
CA SER A 119 -3.54 0.44 10.06
C SER A 119 -2.42 0.42 11.11
N HIS A 120 -2.42 -0.55 12.01
CA HIS A 120 -1.46 -0.74 13.08
C HIS A 120 -0.79 -2.11 12.94
N ASN A 121 0.31 -2.30 13.68
CA ASN A 121 1.04 -3.58 13.71
C ASN A 121 1.33 -4.13 12.29
N TYR A 122 1.74 -3.26 11.39
CA TYR A 122 1.99 -3.64 10.00
C TYR A 122 3.48 -3.89 9.77
N TYR A 123 3.76 -4.64 8.72
CA TYR A 123 5.10 -5.05 8.35
C TYR A 123 5.59 -4.24 7.16
N GLU A 124 6.89 -3.98 7.17
CA GLU A 124 7.64 -3.40 6.06
C GLU A 124 8.84 -4.32 5.78
N PHE A 125 9.11 -4.51 4.51
CA PHE A 125 10.23 -5.31 4.03
C PHE A 125 10.84 -4.60 2.83
N GLU A 126 12.14 -4.37 2.86
CA GLU A 126 12.93 -3.78 1.78
C GLU A 126 14.00 -4.76 1.32
N ILE A 127 14.29 -4.74 0.02
CA ILE A 127 15.34 -5.55 -0.59
C ILE A 127 15.96 -4.85 -1.80
N ASN A 128 17.29 -4.89 -1.91
CA ASN A 128 18.00 -4.37 -3.07
C ASN A 128 18.53 -5.46 -4.01
N ALA A 129 19.14 -5.06 -5.12
CA ALA A 129 19.70 -5.96 -6.13
C ALA A 129 20.86 -6.86 -5.63
N LEU A 130 21.38 -6.64 -4.43
CA LEU A 130 22.36 -7.53 -3.77
C LEU A 130 21.70 -8.61 -2.91
N ASN A 131 20.37 -8.68 -2.88
CA ASN A 131 19.59 -9.50 -1.94
C ASN A 131 19.84 -9.11 -0.46
N THR A 132 20.25 -7.86 -0.21
CA THR A 132 20.33 -7.30 1.14
C THR A 132 18.92 -6.96 1.59
N VAL A 133 18.53 -7.42 2.77
CA VAL A 133 17.18 -7.26 3.33
C VAL A 133 17.21 -6.31 4.52
N TRP A 134 16.14 -5.55 4.66
CA TRP A 134 15.78 -4.85 5.89
C TRP A 134 14.28 -5.08 6.12
N ASP A 135 13.91 -5.60 7.28
CA ASP A 135 12.52 -5.77 7.66
C ASP A 135 12.22 -5.02 8.96
N LEU A 136 10.99 -4.51 9.05
CA LEU A 136 10.54 -3.72 10.17
C LEU A 136 9.14 -4.13 10.58
N PHE A 137 8.88 -3.98 11.86
CA PHE A 137 7.55 -4.07 12.42
C PHE A 137 7.14 -2.72 13.03
N LEU A 138 6.03 -2.16 12.53
CA LEU A 138 5.54 -0.86 12.92
C LEU A 138 4.25 -1.01 13.71
N THR A 139 4.32 -0.72 15.01
CA THR A 139 3.13 -0.78 15.87
C THR A 139 2.07 0.25 15.47
N LYS A 140 2.48 1.41 14.92
CA LYS A 140 1.60 2.49 14.47
C LYS A 140 2.18 3.21 13.23
N PRO A 141 1.37 3.93 12.45
CA PRO A 141 1.86 4.83 11.40
C PRO A 141 2.81 5.92 11.92
N TYR A 142 3.81 6.35 11.13
CA TYR A 142 4.77 7.42 11.51
C TYR A 142 4.12 8.78 11.83
N ARG A 143 2.93 9.04 11.29
CA ARG A 143 2.11 10.21 11.64
C ARG A 143 1.72 10.22 13.14
N GLU A 144 1.72 9.05 13.77
CA GLU A 144 1.57 8.90 15.21
C GLU A 144 2.93 8.89 15.90
N ARG A 145 2.96 9.12 17.22
CA ARG A 145 4.17 9.00 18.03
C ARG A 145 4.59 7.52 18.16
N ASN A 146 5.03 6.93 17.06
CA ASN A 146 5.39 5.53 16.92
C ASN A 146 6.79 5.27 17.52
N LYS A 147 6.97 4.05 18.03
CA LYS A 147 8.29 3.47 18.24
C LYS A 147 8.47 2.39 17.18
N VAL A 148 9.41 2.60 16.27
CA VAL A 148 9.81 1.58 15.30
C VAL A 148 10.62 0.52 16.03
N LEU A 149 10.27 -0.75 15.82
CA LEU A 149 11.07 -1.88 16.30
C LEU A 149 11.97 -2.32 15.14
N ASP A 150 13.16 -1.75 15.09
CA ASP A 150 14.15 -1.90 14.02
C ASP A 150 15.05 -3.13 14.17
N GLY A 151 14.91 -3.89 15.26
CA GLY A 151 15.64 -5.15 15.50
C GLY A 151 14.75 -6.40 15.38
N TRP A 152 13.61 -6.32 14.71
CA TRP A 152 12.73 -7.46 14.45
C TRP A 152 13.00 -8.00 13.05
N ASP A 153 13.21 -9.31 12.94
CA ASP A 153 13.44 -10.01 11.66
C ASP A 153 12.23 -10.89 11.30
N ILE A 154 11.92 -11.02 10.00
CA ILE A 154 10.96 -12.02 9.51
C ILE A 154 11.57 -13.43 9.63
N ASN A 155 11.25 -14.11 10.73
CA ASN A 155 11.74 -15.47 10.98
C ASN A 155 11.32 -16.47 9.88
N GLY A 156 12.31 -17.11 9.24
CA GLY A 156 12.09 -18.12 8.20
C GLY A 156 11.87 -17.58 6.79
N LEU A 157 12.04 -16.27 6.60
CA LEU A 157 12.05 -15.59 5.31
C LEU A 157 13.00 -16.27 4.31
N LYS A 158 12.56 -16.37 3.05
CA LYS A 158 13.40 -16.79 1.93
C LYS A 158 13.34 -15.73 0.84
N THR A 159 14.49 -15.34 0.32
CA THR A 159 14.60 -14.36 -0.76
C THR A 159 15.67 -14.76 -1.78
N ALA A 160 15.42 -14.44 -3.04
CA ALA A 160 16.41 -14.55 -4.09
C ALA A 160 16.26 -13.38 -5.09
N VAL A 161 17.39 -12.98 -5.67
CA VAL A 161 17.46 -11.95 -6.71
C VAL A 161 18.03 -12.57 -7.97
N HIS A 162 17.40 -12.28 -9.11
CA HIS A 162 17.93 -12.57 -10.43
C HIS A 162 18.16 -11.27 -11.20
N ILE A 163 19.27 -11.21 -11.94
CA ILE A 163 19.63 -10.07 -12.79
C ILE A 163 19.80 -10.58 -14.21
N GLU A 164 19.03 -10.01 -15.13
CA GLU A 164 19.21 -10.17 -16.57
C GLU A 164 20.04 -8.98 -17.07
N GLY A 165 21.36 -9.08 -16.86
CA GLY A 165 22.32 -7.98 -17.00
C GLY A 165 23.58 -8.22 -16.16
N THR A 166 24.26 -7.15 -15.76
CA THR A 166 25.37 -7.21 -14.81
C THR A 166 25.23 -6.16 -13.70
N LEU A 167 25.57 -6.55 -12.46
CA LEU A 167 25.44 -5.67 -11.31
C LEU A 167 26.64 -4.73 -11.20
N ASN A 168 26.38 -3.43 -11.01
CA ASN A 168 27.39 -2.38 -10.81
C ASN A 168 28.36 -2.20 -12.00
N THR A 169 27.91 -2.49 -13.22
CA THR A 169 28.71 -2.25 -14.43
C THR A 169 28.11 -1.08 -15.22
N PRO A 170 28.75 0.10 -15.24
CA PRO A 170 28.21 1.25 -15.95
C PRO A 170 28.47 1.25 -17.46
N THR A 171 29.16 0.23 -17.98
CA THR A 171 29.60 0.16 -19.37
C THR A 171 28.68 -0.64 -20.28
N ASP A 172 27.71 -1.35 -19.73
CA ASP A 172 26.67 -2.07 -20.45
C ASP A 172 25.27 -1.50 -20.13
N ILE A 173 24.26 -2.15 -20.72
CA ILE A 173 22.85 -1.82 -20.53
C ILE A 173 22.14 -3.11 -20.14
N ASP A 174 21.56 -3.08 -18.94
CA ASP A 174 20.81 -4.19 -18.38
C ASP A 174 19.36 -4.24 -18.89
N LYS A 175 18.64 -5.32 -18.60
CA LYS A 175 17.21 -5.41 -18.92
C LYS A 175 16.34 -5.22 -17.69
N PHE A 176 16.53 -6.09 -16.70
CA PHE A 176 15.74 -6.08 -15.47
C PHE A 176 16.47 -6.82 -14.36
N TRP A 177 16.03 -6.56 -13.14
CA TRP A 177 16.23 -7.46 -12.01
C TRP A 177 14.87 -7.89 -11.48
N SER A 178 14.84 -9.08 -10.88
CA SER A 178 13.65 -9.63 -10.25
C SER A 178 13.98 -10.13 -8.86
N VAL A 179 12.97 -10.06 -8.00
CA VAL A 179 13.05 -10.56 -6.64
C VAL A 179 11.95 -11.58 -6.45
N GLU A 180 12.30 -12.70 -5.84
CA GLU A 180 11.37 -13.73 -5.43
C GLU A 180 11.46 -13.92 -3.92
N ILE A 181 10.31 -13.91 -3.25
CA ILE A 181 10.21 -13.83 -1.80
C ILE A 181 9.16 -14.84 -1.32
N ALA A 182 9.49 -15.56 -0.24
CA ALA A 182 8.54 -16.37 0.51
C ALA A 182 8.53 -15.91 1.97
N ILE A 183 7.43 -15.30 2.39
CA ILE A 183 7.19 -14.87 3.78
C ILE A 183 6.40 -15.97 4.49
N PRO A 184 6.95 -16.61 5.54
CA PRO A 184 6.21 -17.61 6.29
C PRO A 184 4.99 -17.02 6.97
N TRP A 185 3.86 -17.71 6.91
CA TRP A 185 2.67 -17.31 7.68
C TRP A 185 2.96 -17.25 9.17
N ALA A 186 3.91 -18.05 9.67
CA ALA A 186 4.31 -18.05 11.07
C ALA A 186 4.84 -16.69 11.56
N ALA A 187 5.63 -15.99 10.74
CA ALA A 187 6.17 -14.68 11.09
C ALA A 187 5.05 -13.62 11.18
N MET A 188 4.04 -13.70 10.30
CA MET A 188 2.90 -12.77 10.29
C MET A 188 1.95 -12.96 11.48
N ARG A 189 2.05 -14.08 12.22
CA ARG A 189 1.25 -14.34 13.43
C ARG A 189 1.87 -13.80 14.70
N GLU A 190 3.12 -13.31 14.67
CA GLU A 190 3.80 -12.85 15.88
C GLU A 190 3.10 -11.62 16.50
N ALA A 191 2.54 -10.74 15.67
CA ALA A 191 1.83 -9.54 16.13
C ALA A 191 0.30 -9.60 16.04
N HIS A 192 -0.26 -10.58 15.33
CA HIS A 192 -1.71 -10.71 15.15
C HIS A 192 -2.21 -12.00 15.78
N MET A 193 -3.34 -11.93 16.48
CA MET A 193 -3.97 -13.10 17.11
C MET A 193 -4.65 -14.05 16.10
N GLN A 194 -4.38 -13.90 14.81
CA GLN A 194 -4.97 -14.72 13.75
C GLN A 194 -4.15 -16.00 13.55
N ASN A 195 -4.67 -17.13 14.03
CA ASN A 195 -3.95 -18.41 13.94
C ASN A 195 -4.05 -19.12 12.56
N ASN A 196 -4.85 -18.60 11.63
CA ASN A 196 -5.16 -19.28 10.37
C ASN A 196 -4.66 -18.49 9.16
N ILE A 197 -4.33 -19.20 8.08
CA ILE A 197 -4.08 -18.64 6.74
C ILE A 197 -5.32 -17.84 6.33
N PRO A 198 -5.18 -16.62 5.77
CA PRO A 198 -6.30 -15.72 5.47
C PRO A 198 -7.14 -16.15 4.26
N THR A 199 -7.24 -17.45 3.97
CA THR A 199 -8.07 -18.01 2.90
C THR A 199 -9.51 -17.47 2.98
N GLY A 200 -10.02 -16.97 1.85
CA GLY A 200 -11.34 -16.34 1.76
C GLY A 200 -11.42 -14.94 2.38
N LYS A 201 -10.30 -14.37 2.84
CA LYS A 201 -10.20 -13.00 3.38
C LYS A 201 -9.28 -12.16 2.49
N PHE A 202 -9.16 -10.88 2.81
CA PHE A 202 -8.21 -9.99 2.17
C PHE A 202 -7.34 -9.26 3.19
N TRP A 203 -6.14 -8.89 2.78
CA TRP A 203 -5.22 -8.02 3.50
C TRP A 203 -5.06 -6.68 2.79
N ARG A 204 -4.57 -5.68 3.51
CA ARG A 204 -4.04 -4.46 2.90
C ARG A 204 -2.58 -4.68 2.57
N VAL A 205 -2.24 -4.56 1.28
CA VAL A 205 -0.89 -4.81 0.78
C VAL A 205 -0.51 -3.70 -0.19
N ASN A 206 0.72 -3.22 -0.10
CA ASN A 206 1.27 -2.37 -1.14
C ASN A 206 2.72 -2.68 -1.41
N PHE A 207 3.20 -2.10 -2.50
CA PHE A 207 4.57 -2.24 -2.94
C PHE A 207 5.12 -0.87 -3.30
N SER A 208 6.42 -0.70 -3.10
CA SER A 208 7.17 0.46 -3.58
C SER A 208 8.41 -0.01 -4.33
N ARG A 209 8.88 0.83 -5.24
CA ARG A 209 10.23 0.83 -5.75
C ARG A 209 10.79 2.21 -5.51
N VAL A 210 11.79 2.32 -4.65
CA VAL A 210 12.60 3.53 -4.58
C VAL A 210 13.59 3.49 -5.72
N HIS A 211 13.59 4.53 -6.54
CA HIS A 211 14.50 4.64 -7.66
C HIS A 211 15.20 5.99 -7.64
N TRP A 212 16.52 5.96 -7.81
CA TRP A 212 17.37 7.14 -7.86
C TRP A 212 17.96 7.28 -9.25
N ASP A 213 17.88 8.50 -9.77
CA ASP A 213 18.78 8.90 -10.85
C ASP A 213 20.23 8.74 -10.39
N PHE A 214 21.09 8.30 -11.31
CA PHE A 214 22.51 8.12 -11.05
C PHE A 214 23.38 9.09 -11.86
N GLU A 215 24.61 9.24 -11.41
CA GLU A 215 25.73 9.78 -12.16
C GLU A 215 26.97 8.89 -11.90
N LEU A 216 28.00 9.02 -12.72
CA LEU A 216 29.24 8.24 -12.55
C LEU A 216 30.34 9.10 -11.95
N ASN A 217 31.01 8.56 -10.94
CA ASN A 217 32.21 9.13 -10.37
C ASN A 217 33.32 8.06 -10.38
N GLU A 218 34.40 8.34 -11.10
CA GLU A 218 35.51 7.40 -11.31
C GLU A 218 35.04 6.00 -11.76
N GLY A 219 34.02 5.96 -12.64
CA GLY A 219 33.46 4.70 -13.16
C GLY A 219 32.60 3.93 -12.15
N LYS A 220 32.12 4.56 -11.08
CA LYS A 220 31.19 3.97 -10.11
C LYS A 220 29.88 4.74 -10.07
N TYR A 221 28.79 4.01 -9.91
CA TYR A 221 27.46 4.60 -9.67
C TYR A 221 27.45 5.40 -8.38
N GLN A 222 26.85 6.59 -8.44
CA GLN A 222 26.44 7.37 -7.28
C GLN A 222 25.10 8.04 -7.59
N LYS A 223 24.36 8.43 -6.55
CA LYS A 223 23.14 9.24 -6.72
C LYS A 223 23.46 10.53 -7.46
N LYS A 224 22.64 10.87 -8.42
CA LYS A 224 22.75 12.12 -9.16
C LYS A 224 22.56 13.31 -8.24
N ARG A 225 23.39 14.35 -8.43
CA ARG A 225 23.34 15.57 -7.62
C ARG A 225 22.96 16.79 -8.45
N ASP A 226 22.37 17.77 -7.79
CA ASP A 226 22.15 19.10 -8.36
C ASP A 226 23.45 19.93 -8.40
N GLU A 227 23.39 21.11 -9.00
CA GLU A 227 24.53 22.05 -9.10
C GLU A 227 25.09 22.49 -7.74
N LYS A 228 24.35 22.29 -6.64
CA LYS A 228 24.74 22.62 -5.27
C LYS A 228 25.30 21.40 -4.52
N GLY A 229 25.41 20.25 -5.18
CA GLY A 229 25.91 19.01 -4.61
C GLY A 229 24.89 18.25 -3.75
N LYS A 230 23.61 18.62 -3.78
CA LYS A 230 22.55 17.88 -3.09
C LYS A 230 22.04 16.75 -3.99
N ASN A 231 21.81 15.55 -3.42
CA ASN A 231 21.16 14.48 -4.18
C ASN A 231 19.80 14.95 -4.71
N LEU A 232 19.51 14.63 -5.97
CA LEU A 232 18.16 14.75 -6.51
C LEU A 232 17.20 13.88 -5.72
N PRO A 233 15.90 14.25 -5.64
CA PRO A 233 14.92 13.43 -4.93
C PRO A 233 14.77 12.07 -5.60
N GLU A 234 14.48 11.06 -4.78
CA GLU A 234 14.07 9.75 -5.23
C GLU A 234 12.70 9.77 -5.92
N TYR A 235 12.50 8.78 -6.77
CA TYR A 235 11.19 8.38 -7.21
C TYR A 235 10.63 7.31 -6.28
N ASN A 236 9.37 7.47 -5.91
CA ASN A 236 8.59 6.45 -5.20
C ASN A 236 7.52 5.93 -6.16
N TRP A 237 7.77 4.79 -6.77
CA TRP A 237 6.83 4.14 -7.68
C TRP A 237 6.12 3.00 -6.96
N VAL A 238 4.80 2.96 -7.04
CA VAL A 238 3.98 2.14 -6.15
C VAL A 238 2.89 1.41 -6.93
N TRP A 239 2.44 0.27 -6.44
CA TRP A 239 1.30 -0.42 -7.06
C TRP A 239 0.00 0.37 -6.86
N SER A 240 -0.48 0.49 -5.63
CA SER A 240 -1.65 1.31 -5.30
C SER A 240 -1.22 2.71 -4.89
N PRO A 241 -1.67 3.78 -5.59
CA PRO A 241 -1.27 5.14 -5.28
C PRO A 241 -1.77 5.57 -3.90
N GLN A 242 -0.98 6.40 -3.22
CA GLN A 242 -1.29 6.95 -1.89
C GLN A 242 -1.88 8.36 -1.96
N TRP A 243 -1.84 8.99 -3.16
CA TRP A 243 -2.32 10.36 -3.41
C TRP A 243 -1.63 11.45 -2.57
N LYS A 244 -0.52 11.09 -1.91
CA LYS A 244 0.43 11.95 -1.20
C LYS A 244 1.77 11.21 -1.10
N ILE A 245 2.84 11.96 -0.88
CA ILE A 245 4.19 11.38 -0.69
C ILE A 245 4.30 10.83 0.75
N SER A 246 3.64 9.70 1.00
CA SER A 246 3.65 8.97 2.27
C SER A 246 3.20 7.54 2.03
N MET A 247 4.12 6.58 2.16
CA MET A 247 3.79 5.15 2.01
C MET A 247 3.14 4.57 3.26
N HIS A 248 3.41 5.14 4.44
CA HIS A 248 2.91 4.64 5.73
C HIS A 248 1.49 5.11 6.02
N GLU A 249 0.59 4.80 5.09
CA GLU A 249 -0.83 5.09 5.10
C GLU A 249 -1.60 3.80 4.79
N PRO A 250 -1.58 2.80 5.69
CA PRO A 250 -2.09 1.45 5.38
C PRO A 250 -3.52 1.43 4.87
N GLU A 251 -4.34 2.40 5.30
CA GLU A 251 -5.72 2.54 4.84
C GLU A 251 -5.88 2.88 3.34
N LEU A 252 -4.80 3.22 2.64
CA LEU A 252 -4.74 3.52 1.20
C LEU A 252 -4.02 2.44 0.39
N TRP A 253 -3.47 1.40 1.02
CA TRP A 253 -2.81 0.28 0.35
C TRP A 253 -3.81 -0.55 -0.46
N GLY A 254 -3.34 -1.35 -1.42
CA GLY A 254 -4.22 -2.19 -2.22
C GLY A 254 -4.87 -3.32 -1.40
N TYR A 255 -5.85 -3.98 -1.97
CA TYR A 255 -6.54 -5.13 -1.39
C TYR A 255 -6.01 -6.43 -2.03
N VAL A 256 -5.47 -7.34 -1.23
CA VAL A 256 -5.08 -8.68 -1.72
C VAL A 256 -6.01 -9.71 -1.14
N TYR A 257 -6.85 -10.30 -1.97
CA TYR A 257 -7.78 -11.37 -1.61
C TYR A 257 -7.13 -12.75 -1.80
N PHE A 258 -7.19 -13.59 -0.77
CA PHE A 258 -6.61 -14.94 -0.79
C PHE A 258 -7.68 -15.95 -1.22
N SER A 259 -7.68 -16.31 -2.50
CA SER A 259 -8.66 -17.22 -3.09
C SER A 259 -8.51 -18.65 -2.58
N GLU A 260 -9.62 -19.34 -2.31
CA GLU A 260 -9.63 -20.80 -2.06
C GLU A 260 -9.17 -21.63 -3.28
N LYS A 261 -9.22 -21.04 -4.47
CA LYS A 261 -8.91 -21.71 -5.74
C LYS A 261 -7.41 -21.77 -5.99
N LYS A 262 -7.01 -22.71 -6.83
CA LYS A 262 -5.64 -22.83 -7.30
C LYS A 262 -5.39 -21.88 -8.46
N VAL A 263 -4.13 -21.47 -8.61
CA VAL A 263 -3.72 -20.61 -9.72
C VAL A 263 -4.00 -21.31 -11.06
N GLY A 264 -4.50 -20.53 -12.03
CA GLY A 264 -5.01 -21.04 -13.31
C GLY A 264 -6.54 -21.23 -13.33
N GLU A 265 -7.19 -21.24 -12.17
CA GLU A 265 -8.64 -21.09 -12.06
C GLU A 265 -9.04 -19.61 -12.08
N LYS A 266 -10.34 -19.33 -12.26
CA LYS A 266 -10.88 -17.96 -12.19
C LYS A 266 -11.57 -17.72 -10.87
N ASP A 267 -11.17 -16.65 -10.20
CA ASP A 267 -11.91 -16.07 -9.10
C ASP A 267 -12.17 -14.58 -9.30
N HIS A 268 -13.09 -14.04 -8.50
CA HIS A 268 -13.41 -12.63 -8.51
C HIS A 268 -13.46 -12.10 -7.09
N PHE A 269 -12.85 -10.95 -6.88
CA PHE A 269 -12.91 -10.22 -5.63
C PHE A 269 -13.52 -8.84 -5.88
N GLU A 270 -14.59 -8.56 -5.14
CA GLU A 270 -15.20 -7.24 -5.04
C GLU A 270 -14.89 -6.67 -3.65
N VAL A 271 -14.36 -5.46 -3.60
CA VAL A 271 -14.07 -4.79 -2.32
C VAL A 271 -15.38 -4.61 -1.54
N PRO A 272 -15.48 -5.07 -0.28
CA PRO A 272 -16.68 -4.90 0.50
C PRO A 272 -17.08 -3.43 0.66
N LYS A 273 -18.37 -3.12 0.55
CA LYS A 273 -18.90 -1.74 0.69
C LYS A 273 -18.52 -1.09 2.02
N ASP A 274 -18.32 -1.89 3.06
CA ASP A 274 -17.86 -1.45 4.38
C ASP A 274 -16.51 -0.73 4.34
N GLU A 275 -15.63 -1.02 3.37
CA GLU A 275 -14.36 -0.33 3.24
C GLU A 275 -14.55 1.17 2.93
N SER A 276 -15.66 1.56 2.29
CA SER A 276 -16.01 2.97 2.12
C SER A 276 -16.38 3.66 3.44
N ILE A 277 -16.92 2.91 4.41
CA ILE A 277 -17.18 3.43 5.77
C ILE A 277 -15.86 3.60 6.53
N LYS A 278 -14.96 2.61 6.47
CA LYS A 278 -13.64 2.71 7.07
C LYS A 278 -12.88 3.91 6.53
N ARG A 279 -12.91 4.11 5.21
CA ARG A 279 -12.29 5.28 4.55
C ARG A 279 -12.89 6.61 5.03
N TYR A 280 -14.21 6.68 5.21
CA TYR A 280 -14.84 7.86 5.79
C TYR A 280 -14.41 8.11 7.25
N LEU A 281 -14.27 7.06 8.06
CA LEU A 281 -13.73 7.16 9.41
C LEU A 281 -12.28 7.70 9.37
N TYR A 282 -11.43 7.20 8.48
CA TYR A 282 -10.09 7.74 8.26
C TYR A 282 -10.09 9.20 7.82
N ASP A 283 -11.04 9.64 6.99
CA ASP A 283 -11.17 11.04 6.60
C ASP A 283 -11.46 11.95 7.81
N LEU A 284 -12.36 11.52 8.70
CA LEU A 284 -12.64 12.24 9.94
C LEU A 284 -11.44 12.24 10.89
N TYR A 285 -10.71 11.13 10.94
CA TYR A 285 -9.47 11.01 11.69
C TYR A 285 -8.40 11.96 11.17
N HIS A 286 -8.13 12.00 9.87
CA HIS A 286 -7.17 12.93 9.27
C HIS A 286 -7.62 14.39 9.47
N PHE A 287 -8.92 14.66 9.37
CA PHE A 287 -9.49 15.96 9.70
C PHE A 287 -9.20 16.36 11.15
N SER A 288 -9.24 15.42 12.10
CA SER A 288 -8.92 15.67 13.51
C SER A 288 -7.47 16.12 13.75
N LYS A 289 -6.52 15.68 12.92
CA LYS A 289 -5.09 16.00 13.09
C LYS A 289 -4.78 17.48 12.83
N SER A 290 -5.60 18.12 12.02
CA SER A 290 -5.43 19.54 11.64
C SER A 290 -6.46 20.47 12.31
N ASN A 291 -7.38 19.94 13.12
CA ASN A 291 -8.51 20.71 13.65
C ASN A 291 -8.74 20.46 15.15
N LYS A 292 -9.31 21.47 15.84
CA LYS A 292 -9.68 21.35 17.26
C LYS A 292 -10.82 20.33 17.44
N ARG A 293 -10.86 19.64 18.59
CA ARG A 293 -11.93 18.68 18.94
C ARG A 293 -13.35 19.25 18.77
N SER A 294 -13.57 20.52 19.12
CA SER A 294 -14.87 21.17 18.95
C SER A 294 -15.30 21.35 17.48
N VAL A 295 -14.34 21.45 16.55
CA VAL A 295 -14.58 21.50 15.11
C VAL A 295 -14.85 20.09 14.58
N LEU A 296 -14.07 19.10 15.02
CA LEU A 296 -14.32 17.68 14.72
C LEU A 296 -15.73 17.26 15.17
N ALA A 297 -16.14 17.61 16.39
CA ALA A 297 -17.46 17.28 16.92
C ALA A 297 -18.63 17.85 16.08
N LYS A 298 -18.40 18.97 15.38
CA LYS A 298 -19.37 19.51 14.41
C LYS A 298 -19.33 18.72 13.11
N LYS A 299 -18.11 18.43 12.61
CA LYS A 299 -17.90 17.69 11.36
C LYS A 299 -18.49 16.27 11.39
N VAL A 300 -18.36 15.56 12.52
CA VAL A 300 -18.90 14.19 12.70
C VAL A 300 -20.43 14.16 12.63
N LYS A 301 -21.12 15.26 12.94
CA LYS A 301 -22.59 15.36 12.88
C LYS A 301 -23.12 15.60 11.47
N GLU A 302 -22.25 15.89 10.50
CA GLU A 302 -22.65 16.06 9.12
C GLU A 302 -23.05 14.70 8.53
N GLU A 303 -24.28 14.58 8.04
CA GLU A 303 -24.74 13.40 7.33
C GLU A 303 -24.03 13.33 5.97
N ILE A 304 -23.55 12.13 5.62
CA ILE A 304 -23.00 11.85 4.30
C ILE A 304 -23.76 10.70 3.65
N ILE A 305 -23.60 10.58 2.33
CA ILE A 305 -24.21 9.50 1.55
C ILE A 305 -23.09 8.60 1.01
N ILE A 306 -23.15 7.31 1.32
CA ILE A 306 -22.26 6.27 0.76
C ILE A 306 -23.14 5.20 0.13
N PHE A 307 -22.93 4.90 -1.16
CA PHE A 307 -23.76 3.94 -1.93
C PHE A 307 -25.28 4.14 -1.78
N LYS A 308 -25.73 5.41 -1.78
CA LYS A 308 -27.13 5.84 -1.57
C LYS A 308 -27.68 5.63 -0.16
N GLU A 309 -26.90 5.09 0.75
CA GLU A 309 -27.24 4.99 2.17
C GLU A 309 -26.78 6.22 2.94
N LYS A 310 -27.62 6.68 3.86
CA LYS A 310 -27.28 7.75 4.81
C LYS A 310 -26.38 7.18 5.89
N ILE A 311 -25.21 7.78 6.08
CA ILE A 311 -24.26 7.37 7.11
C ILE A 311 -24.28 8.39 8.23
N THR A 312 -24.48 7.91 9.46
CA THR A 312 -24.43 8.72 10.67
C THR A 312 -23.29 8.22 11.55
N ALA A 313 -22.32 9.10 11.79
CA ALA A 313 -21.23 8.84 12.72
C ALA A 313 -21.56 9.34 14.13
N THR A 314 -21.07 8.63 15.14
CA THR A 314 -21.18 9.01 16.55
C THR A 314 -19.81 9.40 17.08
N PHE A 315 -19.70 10.59 17.65
CA PHE A 315 -18.48 11.05 18.32
C PHE A 315 -18.59 10.80 19.82
N ASN A 316 -17.69 9.96 20.36
CA ASN A 316 -17.53 9.80 21.80
C ASN A 316 -16.29 10.57 22.23
N ASP A 317 -16.47 11.59 23.06
CA ASP A 317 -15.40 12.48 23.53
C ASP A 317 -15.37 12.47 25.06
N ASN A 318 -14.20 12.20 25.62
CA ASN A 318 -13.93 12.32 27.04
C ASN A 318 -12.57 13.00 27.27
N PRO A 319 -12.25 13.40 28.52
CA PRO A 319 -11.03 14.15 28.80
C PRO A 319 -9.73 13.43 28.39
N PHE A 320 -9.74 12.09 28.31
CA PHE A 320 -8.54 11.28 28.06
C PHE A 320 -8.42 10.77 26.63
N PHE A 321 -9.55 10.45 25.99
CA PHE A 321 -9.57 9.95 24.62
C PHE A 321 -10.84 10.34 23.88
N TRP A 322 -10.83 10.14 22.57
CA TRP A 322 -12.02 10.18 21.74
C TRP A 322 -12.03 9.01 20.75
N ASN A 323 -13.22 8.64 20.29
CA ASN A 323 -13.39 7.76 19.14
C ASN A 323 -14.60 8.19 18.31
N ILE A 324 -14.62 7.74 17.06
CA ILE A 324 -15.75 7.94 16.15
C ILE A 324 -16.21 6.56 15.70
N SER A 325 -17.52 6.34 15.75
CA SER A 325 -18.11 5.06 15.33
C SER A 325 -19.19 5.23 14.28
N VAL A 326 -19.31 4.25 13.39
CA VAL A 326 -20.38 4.14 12.40
C VAL A 326 -20.90 2.70 12.42
N LYS A 327 -22.22 2.56 12.56
CA LYS A 327 -22.89 1.28 12.29
C LYS A 327 -23.15 1.17 10.79
N SER A 328 -22.56 0.16 10.15
CA SER A 328 -22.73 -0.06 8.73
C SER A 328 -24.16 -0.46 8.36
N PRO A 329 -24.78 0.20 7.38
CA PRO A 329 -26.05 -0.26 6.81
C PRO A 329 -25.87 -1.48 5.89
N PHE A 330 -24.64 -1.82 5.48
CA PHE A 330 -24.37 -2.92 4.54
C PHE A 330 -24.24 -4.26 5.25
N SER A 331 -23.47 -4.31 6.35
CA SER A 331 -23.22 -5.53 7.13
C SER A 331 -23.86 -5.53 8.51
N GLY A 332 -24.34 -4.38 9.00
CA GLY A 332 -24.83 -4.23 10.37
C GLY A 332 -23.73 -4.12 11.43
N LYS A 333 -22.45 -4.33 11.07
CA LYS A 333 -21.30 -4.22 11.95
C LYS A 333 -21.07 -2.78 12.39
N THR A 334 -20.39 -2.59 13.52
CA THR A 334 -19.99 -1.26 14.00
C THR A 334 -18.49 -1.10 13.83
N PHE A 335 -18.08 -0.11 13.05
CA PHE A 335 -16.68 0.28 12.88
C PHE A 335 -16.37 1.47 13.79
N VAL A 336 -15.23 1.41 14.49
CA VAL A 336 -14.78 2.45 15.42
C VAL A 336 -13.37 2.85 15.06
N ILE A 337 -13.11 4.14 14.85
CA ILE A 337 -11.76 4.68 14.73
C ILE A 337 -11.38 5.43 16.01
N MET A 338 -10.21 5.06 16.53
CA MET A 338 -9.66 5.60 17.76
C MET A 338 -8.84 6.88 17.48
N GLN A 339 -8.51 7.63 18.53
CA GLN A 339 -7.78 8.90 18.41
C GLN A 339 -6.36 8.80 17.81
N ASP A 340 -5.78 7.60 17.85
CA ASP A 340 -4.49 7.26 17.23
C ASP A 340 -4.66 6.58 15.86
N GLY A 341 -5.89 6.51 15.35
CA GLY A 341 -6.19 6.01 14.01
C GLY A 341 -6.36 4.50 13.91
N LYS A 342 -6.23 3.77 15.03
CA LYS A 342 -6.55 2.34 15.05
C LYS A 342 -8.03 2.14 14.77
N LEU A 343 -8.33 1.22 13.85
CA LEU A 343 -9.69 0.85 13.51
C LEU A 343 -10.08 -0.45 14.23
N GLU A 344 -11.27 -0.49 14.80
CA GLU A 344 -11.84 -1.68 15.44
C GLU A 344 -13.20 -2.02 14.81
N GLU A 345 -13.48 -3.32 14.70
CA GLU A 345 -14.72 -3.87 14.15
C GLU A 345 -15.45 -4.67 15.21
N PHE A 346 -16.75 -4.42 15.36
CA PHE A 346 -17.62 -5.12 16.30
C PHE A 346 -18.83 -5.73 15.57
N GLU A 347 -18.99 -7.04 15.74
CA GLU A 347 -20.21 -7.77 15.38
C GLU A 347 -21.14 -7.76 16.60
N ARG A 348 -22.43 -7.46 16.39
CA ARG A 348 -23.45 -7.58 17.44
C ARG A 348 -24.29 -8.82 17.22
#